data_AF-A0A7Y2XSR2-F1
#
_entry.id   AF-A0A7Y2XSR2-F1
#
_cell.length_a   1.000
_cell.length_b   1.000
_cell.length_c   1.000
_cell.angle_alpha   90.00
_cell.angle_beta   90.00
_cell.angle_gamma   90.00
#
_symmetry.space_group_name_H-M   'P 1'
#
loop_
_entity.id
_entity.type
_entity.pdbx_description
1 polymer ?
#
loop_
_entity_poly.entity_id
_entity_poly.type
_entity_poly.pdbx_seq_one_letter_code
_entity_poly.pdbx_strand_id
1 'polypeptide(L)'
;AAVLNDLLFFAVDQRAIGVLNYAFVWLAVHQLGYAWRDGYMAGARQGLTWVIGGGLVLVGLITIGPYPVSMVSVPGQEISNTLPPKISMLALGIVQCGLLLSIEAPMRRWLSKATPWTAVVLVNSMIMTVFLWHLTASTLAIGGALLLNDIGLEVMPGSGTWWAIRPVWILVYLLALLPFALGFGRFERSAAGDRIHPPWRLVSGAILICAGLALLALDGVAGDGWLGLRLMVLLLPFAGAVLAGVNPFRK
;
A
#
# COMPACT_ATOMS: atom_id res chain seq x y z
N ALA A 1 -24.09 -2.57 4.53
CA ALA A 1 -23.23 -3.62 5.10
C ALA A 1 -22.08 -3.02 5.91
N ALA A 2 -21.12 -2.32 5.29
CA ALA A 2 -19.98 -1.72 6.02
C ALA A 2 -20.40 -0.74 7.14
N VAL A 3 -21.38 0.15 6.89
CA VAL A 3 -21.96 1.04 7.93
C VAL A 3 -22.45 0.23 9.14
N LEU A 4 -23.22 -0.83 8.89
CA LEU A 4 -23.79 -1.67 9.95
C LEU A 4 -22.70 -2.40 10.72
N ASN A 5 -21.66 -2.85 10.03
CA ASN A 5 -20.53 -3.52 10.67
C ASN A 5 -19.71 -2.57 11.55
N ASP A 6 -19.49 -1.33 11.08
CA ASP A 6 -18.85 -0.30 11.90
C ASP A 6 -19.71 0.06 13.12
N LEU A 7 -21.03 0.16 12.96
CA LEU A 7 -21.95 0.37 14.08
C LEU A 7 -21.88 -0.79 15.09
N LEU A 8 -21.82 -2.05 14.64
CA LEU A 8 -21.66 -3.21 15.52
C LEU A 8 -20.28 -3.21 16.21
N PHE A 9 -19.24 -2.78 15.51
CA PHE A 9 -17.89 -2.64 16.06
C PHE A 9 -17.86 -1.61 17.19
N PHE A 10 -18.46 -0.42 16.99
CA PHE A 10 -18.43 0.65 17.99
C PHE A 10 -19.48 0.50 19.09
N ALA A 11 -20.68 0.00 18.78
CA ALA A 11 -21.78 -0.06 19.75
C ALA A 11 -21.80 -1.36 20.57
N VAL A 12 -21.22 -2.45 20.07
CA VAL A 12 -21.30 -3.79 20.68
C VAL A 12 -19.91 -4.39 20.97
N ASP A 13 -18.81 -3.65 20.70
CA ASP A 13 -17.40 -4.08 20.84
C ASP A 13 -17.08 -5.42 20.15
N GLN A 14 -17.83 -5.76 19.09
CA GLN A 14 -17.66 -7.00 18.34
C GLN A 14 -16.51 -6.88 17.34
N ARG A 15 -15.28 -6.79 17.85
CA ARG A 15 -14.06 -6.55 17.04
C ARG A 15 -13.83 -7.60 15.96
N ALA A 16 -14.24 -8.84 16.21
CA ALA A 16 -14.12 -9.95 15.25
C ALA A 16 -14.94 -9.74 13.98
N ILE A 17 -16.11 -9.11 14.07
CA ILE A 17 -17.00 -8.89 12.92
C ILE A 17 -16.44 -7.79 12.00
N GLY A 18 -15.64 -6.87 12.56
CA GLY A 18 -14.94 -5.84 11.81
C GLY A 18 -14.09 -6.40 10.65
N VAL A 19 -13.63 -7.65 10.74
CA VAL A 19 -12.91 -8.34 9.65
C VAL A 19 -13.73 -8.43 8.36
N LEU A 20 -15.06 -8.51 8.45
CA LEU A 20 -15.93 -8.54 7.26
C LEU A 20 -15.85 -7.24 6.43
N ASN A 21 -15.42 -6.13 7.03
CA ASN A 21 -15.19 -4.90 6.25
C ASN A 21 -14.04 -5.04 5.27
N TYR A 22 -13.08 -5.95 5.46
CA TYR A 22 -12.12 -6.23 4.40
C TYR A 22 -12.84 -6.66 3.13
N ALA A 23 -13.83 -7.54 3.24
CA ALA A 23 -14.63 -7.92 2.08
C ALA A 23 -15.46 -6.72 1.60
N PHE A 24 -16.26 -6.08 2.45
CA PHE A 24 -17.20 -5.06 1.98
C PHE A 24 -16.53 -3.80 1.40
N VAL A 25 -15.52 -3.26 2.09
CA VAL A 25 -14.85 -2.02 1.67
C VAL A 25 -14.01 -2.27 0.42
N TRP A 26 -13.17 -3.31 0.42
CA TRP A 26 -12.30 -3.57 -0.73
C TRP A 26 -13.06 -4.09 -1.93
N LEU A 27 -14.08 -4.95 -1.75
CA LEU A 27 -14.94 -5.35 -2.87
C LEU A 27 -15.70 -4.15 -3.41
N ALA A 28 -16.21 -3.23 -2.57
CA ALA A 28 -16.86 -2.03 -3.08
C ALA A 28 -15.91 -1.19 -3.96
N VAL A 29 -14.69 -0.90 -3.47
CA VAL A 29 -13.68 -0.18 -4.26
C VAL A 29 -13.32 -0.94 -5.55
N HIS A 30 -13.25 -2.26 -5.49
CA HIS A 30 -13.01 -3.09 -6.67
C HIS A 30 -14.17 -3.00 -7.69
N GLN A 31 -15.42 -3.05 -7.22
CA GLN A 31 -16.61 -2.91 -8.08
C GLN A 31 -16.71 -1.50 -8.69
N LEU A 32 -16.24 -0.45 -8.00
CA LEU A 32 -16.12 0.88 -8.61
C LEU A 32 -15.21 0.88 -9.84
N GLY A 33 -14.12 0.10 -9.81
CA GLY A 33 -13.24 -0.08 -10.96
C GLY A 33 -13.94 -0.75 -12.15
N TYR A 34 -14.77 -1.76 -11.91
CA TYR A 34 -15.61 -2.37 -12.96
C TYR A 34 -16.67 -1.41 -13.48
N ALA A 35 -17.34 -0.70 -12.58
CA ALA A 35 -18.36 0.28 -12.96
C ALA A 35 -17.78 1.38 -13.87
N TRP A 36 -16.56 1.83 -13.57
CA TRP A 36 -15.82 2.74 -14.45
C TRP A 36 -15.45 2.09 -15.79
N ARG A 37 -14.91 0.87 -15.79
CA ARG A 37 -14.53 0.14 -17.01
C ARG A 37 -15.72 -0.08 -17.94
N ASP A 38 -16.88 -0.39 -17.38
CA ASP A 38 -18.12 -0.66 -18.11
C ASP A 38 -18.84 0.64 -18.52
N GLY A 39 -18.32 1.81 -18.14
CA GLY A 39 -18.85 3.12 -18.54
C GLY A 39 -20.04 3.61 -17.73
N TYR A 40 -20.40 2.95 -16.61
CA TYR A 40 -21.43 3.43 -15.69
C TYR A 40 -21.02 4.71 -14.93
N MET A 41 -19.72 5.00 -14.91
CA MET A 41 -19.14 6.17 -14.27
C MET A 41 -18.24 6.90 -15.25
N ALA A 42 -18.64 8.10 -15.69
CA ALA A 42 -17.87 8.89 -16.64
C ALA A 42 -18.13 10.39 -16.49
N GLY A 43 -17.06 11.15 -16.71
CA GLY A 43 -17.14 12.59 -16.90
C GLY A 43 -16.95 13.43 -15.63
N ALA A 44 -16.50 14.66 -15.86
CA ALA A 44 -15.99 15.51 -14.79
C ALA A 44 -17.06 15.93 -13.78
N ARG A 45 -18.30 16.10 -14.22
CA ARG A 45 -19.42 16.45 -13.34
C ARG A 45 -19.71 15.32 -12.33
N GLN A 46 -19.77 14.07 -12.81
CA GLN A 46 -19.99 12.92 -11.93
C GLN A 46 -18.79 12.76 -10.99
N GLY A 47 -17.56 12.87 -11.51
CA GLY A 47 -16.35 12.86 -10.68
C GLY A 47 -16.39 13.91 -9.55
N LEU A 48 -16.75 15.15 -9.86
CA LEU A 48 -16.83 16.22 -8.87
C LEU A 48 -17.93 15.98 -7.84
N THR A 49 -19.09 15.44 -8.24
CA THR A 49 -20.14 15.06 -7.27
C THR A 49 -19.66 13.98 -6.30
N TRP A 50 -18.84 13.03 -6.75
CA TRP A 50 -18.26 11.99 -5.91
C TRP A 50 -17.18 12.55 -4.98
N VAL A 51 -16.35 13.47 -5.46
CA VAL A 51 -15.36 14.20 -4.62
C VAL A 51 -16.07 14.97 -3.52
N ILE A 52 -17.08 15.78 -3.86
CA ILE A 52 -17.78 16.61 -2.89
C ILE A 52 -18.57 15.73 -1.92
N GLY A 53 -19.36 14.77 -2.43
CA GLY A 53 -20.18 13.90 -1.60
C GLY A 53 -19.34 13.00 -0.68
N GLY A 54 -18.35 12.30 -1.25
CA GLY A 54 -17.42 11.48 -0.47
C GLY A 54 -16.59 12.30 0.51
N GLY A 55 -16.21 13.52 0.12
CA GLY A 55 -15.44 14.45 0.96
C GLY A 55 -16.23 14.95 2.15
N LEU A 56 -17.49 15.35 1.94
CA LEU A 56 -18.39 15.75 3.03
C LEU A 56 -18.65 14.60 4.01
N VAL A 57 -18.87 13.39 3.49
CA VAL A 57 -19.03 12.19 4.34
C VAL A 57 -17.74 11.92 5.11
N LEU A 58 -16.58 11.94 4.45
CA LEU A 58 -15.28 11.70 5.10
C LEU A 58 -15.02 12.73 6.21
N VAL A 59 -15.21 14.02 5.93
CA VAL A 59 -15.05 15.10 6.91
C VAL A 59 -16.01 14.93 8.08
N GLY A 60 -17.29 14.60 7.82
CA GLY A 60 -18.26 14.33 8.86
C GLY A 60 -17.87 13.14 9.75
N LEU A 61 -17.36 12.06 9.15
CA LEU A 61 -16.91 10.88 9.88
C LEU A 61 -15.71 11.18 10.79
N ILE A 62 -14.74 11.99 10.35
CA ILE A 62 -13.54 12.27 11.16
C ILE A 62 -13.70 13.44 12.15
N THR A 63 -14.67 14.34 11.94
CA THR A 63 -14.88 15.50 12.82
C THR A 63 -15.99 15.28 13.85
N ILE A 64 -17.07 14.60 13.46
CA ILE A 64 -18.24 14.33 14.32
C ILE A 64 -18.27 12.86 14.74
N GLY A 65 -17.84 11.96 13.85
CA GLY A 65 -17.82 10.52 14.11
C GLY A 65 -16.64 10.07 14.97
N PRO A 66 -16.67 8.82 15.47
CA PRO A 66 -15.62 8.24 16.30
C PRO A 66 -14.36 7.82 15.52
N TYR A 67 -14.19 8.30 14.28
CA TYR A 67 -13.14 7.85 13.37
C TYR A 67 -11.90 8.77 13.48
N PRO A 68 -10.69 8.22 13.59
CA PRO A 68 -9.48 9.03 13.66
C PRO A 68 -9.23 9.74 12.33
N VAL A 69 -8.55 10.89 12.38
CA VAL A 69 -8.10 11.63 11.20
C VAL A 69 -7.07 10.82 10.39
N SER A 70 -6.26 10.01 11.06
CA SER A 70 -5.27 9.17 10.40
C SER A 70 -5.95 8.05 9.60
N MET A 71 -5.69 8.01 8.30
CA MET A 71 -6.13 6.92 7.40
C MET A 71 -5.13 5.77 7.37
N VAL A 72 -4.09 5.82 8.20
CA VAL A 72 -3.12 4.75 8.42
C VAL A 72 -3.04 4.43 9.90
N SER A 73 -2.63 3.21 10.23
CA SER A 73 -2.39 2.81 11.62
C SER A 73 -1.21 3.60 12.19
N VAL A 74 -1.44 4.33 13.27
CA VAL A 74 -0.41 5.06 14.01
C VAL A 74 -0.15 4.33 15.32
N PRO A 75 1.11 4.02 15.67
CA PRO A 75 1.44 3.46 16.97
C PRO A 75 0.89 4.34 18.11
N GLY A 76 0.18 3.72 19.06
CA GLY A 76 -0.44 4.42 20.19
C GLY A 76 -1.88 4.91 19.97
N GLN A 77 -2.46 4.76 18.76
CA GLN A 77 -3.89 4.97 18.55
C GLN A 77 -4.68 3.68 18.77
N GLU A 78 -5.71 3.73 19.62
CA GLU A 78 -6.57 2.57 19.92
C GLU A 78 -7.43 2.14 18.73
N ILE A 79 -7.90 3.11 17.95
CA ILE A 79 -8.76 2.88 16.79
C ILE A 79 -7.95 3.15 15.52
N SER A 80 -8.02 2.22 14.56
CA SER A 80 -7.43 2.37 13.24
C SER A 80 -8.49 2.29 12.15
N ASN A 81 -8.39 3.17 11.15
CA ASN A 81 -9.21 3.13 9.95
C ASN A 81 -8.82 2.01 8.98
N THR A 82 -7.61 1.46 9.09
CA THR A 82 -7.06 0.43 8.18
C THR A 82 -7.12 -0.99 8.74
N LEU A 83 -7.23 -1.13 10.06
CA LEU A 83 -7.16 -2.41 10.78
C LEU A 83 -8.32 -2.53 11.79
N PRO A 84 -9.46 -3.13 11.39
CA PRO A 84 -9.91 -3.43 10.03
C PRO A 84 -10.42 -2.17 9.28
N PRO A 85 -10.51 -2.19 7.94
CA PRO A 85 -11.02 -1.09 7.12
C PRO A 85 -12.35 -0.56 7.65
N LYS A 86 -12.43 0.74 7.86
CA LYS A 86 -13.66 1.43 8.26
C LYS A 86 -14.33 2.11 7.08
N ILE A 87 -15.56 2.56 7.25
CA ILE A 87 -16.30 3.30 6.23
C ILE A 87 -15.60 4.58 5.79
N SER A 88 -14.75 5.16 6.66
CA SER A 88 -13.84 6.26 6.31
C SER A 88 -12.92 5.91 5.13
N MET A 89 -12.43 4.66 5.03
CA MET A 89 -11.63 4.20 3.88
C MET A 89 -12.47 4.11 2.59
N LEU A 90 -13.74 3.72 2.69
CA LEU A 90 -14.64 3.71 1.53
C LEU A 90 -14.93 5.14 1.06
N ALA A 91 -15.20 6.06 1.99
CA ALA A 91 -15.41 7.47 1.67
C ALA A 91 -14.16 8.09 1.02
N LEU A 92 -12.97 7.79 1.55
CA LEU A 92 -11.70 8.18 0.94
C LEU A 92 -11.53 7.61 -0.47
N GLY A 93 -11.83 6.32 -0.67
CA GLY A 93 -11.80 5.68 -1.98
C GLY A 93 -12.75 6.35 -2.99
N ILE A 94 -13.96 6.71 -2.56
CA ILE A 94 -14.94 7.46 -3.37
C ILE A 94 -14.38 8.83 -3.79
N VAL A 95 -13.75 9.55 -2.87
CA VAL A 95 -13.10 10.84 -3.17
C VAL A 95 -11.99 10.66 -4.21
N GLN A 96 -11.13 9.66 -4.02
CA GLN A 96 -10.03 9.39 -4.94
C GLN A 96 -10.53 8.98 -6.33
N CYS A 97 -11.52 8.09 -6.40
CA CYS A 97 -12.18 7.71 -7.66
C CYS A 97 -12.83 8.92 -8.33
N GLY A 98 -13.57 9.73 -7.58
CA GLY A 98 -14.19 10.95 -8.11
C GLY A 98 -13.17 11.93 -8.67
N LEU A 99 -12.02 12.08 -8.00
CA LEU A 99 -10.94 12.95 -8.45
C LEU A 99 -10.35 12.45 -9.78
N LEU A 100 -10.11 11.13 -9.89
CA LEU A 100 -9.62 10.51 -11.12
C LEU A 100 -10.61 10.69 -12.29
N LEU A 101 -11.91 10.52 -12.04
CA LEU A 101 -12.96 10.76 -13.04
C LEU A 101 -13.03 12.24 -13.46
N SER A 102 -12.79 13.15 -12.52
CA SER A 102 -12.78 14.60 -12.77
C SER A 102 -11.70 15.01 -13.77
N ILE A 103 -10.56 14.31 -13.76
CA ILE A 103 -9.41 14.57 -14.64
C ILE A 103 -9.26 13.52 -15.74
N GLU A 104 -10.24 12.62 -15.91
CA GLU A 104 -10.12 11.48 -16.83
C GLU A 104 -9.93 11.94 -18.28
N ALA A 105 -10.76 12.85 -18.77
CA ALA A 105 -10.68 13.35 -20.14
C ALA A 105 -9.32 14.00 -20.48
N PRO A 106 -8.79 14.97 -19.70
CA PRO A 106 -7.47 15.52 -19.97
C PRO A 106 -6.36 14.47 -19.82
N MET A 107 -6.47 13.55 -18.85
CA MET A 107 -5.49 12.49 -18.66
C MET A 107 -5.45 11.54 -19.87
N ARG A 108 -6.61 11.13 -20.40
CA ARG A 108 -6.71 10.29 -21.62
C ARG A 108 -6.07 10.98 -22.83
N ARG A 109 -6.28 12.29 -22.99
CA ARG A 109 -5.65 13.09 -24.07
C ARG A 109 -4.13 13.23 -23.90
N TRP A 110 -3.65 13.27 -22.66
CA TRP A 110 -2.21 13.34 -22.40
C TRP A 110 -1.53 11.99 -22.62
N LEU A 111 -2.17 10.91 -22.15
CA LEU A 111 -1.70 9.53 -22.30
C LEU A 111 -1.85 8.99 -23.72
N SER A 112 -2.61 9.64 -24.61
CA SER A 112 -2.61 9.29 -26.03
C SER A 112 -1.30 9.65 -26.74
N LYS A 113 -0.42 10.42 -26.09
CA LYS A 113 0.92 10.74 -26.60
C LYS A 113 1.88 9.60 -26.25
N ALA A 114 2.80 9.29 -27.16
CA ALA A 114 3.78 8.22 -26.95
C ALA A 114 4.67 8.44 -25.71
N THR A 115 5.14 9.67 -25.47
CA THR A 115 6.10 9.92 -24.37
C THR A 115 5.52 9.64 -22.98
N PRO A 116 4.36 10.20 -22.58
CA PRO A 116 3.74 9.88 -21.30
C PRO A 116 3.34 8.40 -21.20
N TRP A 117 2.85 7.82 -22.30
CA TRP A 117 2.48 6.40 -22.33
C TRP A 117 3.67 5.48 -22.08
N THR A 118 4.81 5.74 -22.73
CA THR A 118 6.05 4.99 -22.53
C THR A 118 6.53 5.09 -21.08
N ALA A 119 6.41 6.26 -20.45
CA ALA A 119 6.74 6.42 -19.03
C ALA A 119 5.85 5.55 -18.13
N VAL A 120 4.54 5.50 -18.40
CA VAL A 120 3.61 4.62 -17.67
C VAL A 120 3.99 3.16 -17.86
N VAL A 121 4.26 2.72 -19.09
CA VAL A 121 4.66 1.34 -19.39
C VAL A 121 5.98 0.99 -18.69
N LEU A 122 6.95 1.91 -18.68
CA LEU A 122 8.24 1.72 -18.01
C LEU A 122 8.06 1.55 -16.50
N VAL A 123 7.32 2.46 -15.85
CA VAL A 123 7.05 2.39 -14.41
C VAL A 123 6.25 1.14 -14.07
N ASN A 124 5.24 0.80 -14.89
CA ASN A 124 4.45 -0.42 -14.73
C ASN A 124 5.31 -1.68 -14.87
N SER A 125 6.35 -1.67 -15.73
CA SER A 125 7.29 -2.79 -15.87
C SER A 125 8.17 -3.03 -14.65
N MET A 126 8.20 -2.08 -13.71
CA MET A 126 8.99 -2.13 -12.48
C MET A 126 8.13 -1.95 -11.21
N ILE A 127 6.81 -2.01 -11.36
CA ILE A 127 5.90 -1.58 -10.29
C ILE A 127 5.98 -2.49 -9.07
N MET A 128 6.30 -3.77 -9.24
CA MET A 128 6.47 -4.67 -8.09
C MET A 128 7.80 -4.43 -7.39
N THR A 129 8.87 -4.13 -8.13
CA THR A 129 10.12 -3.69 -7.52
C THR A 129 9.91 -2.39 -6.74
N VAL A 130 9.25 -1.40 -7.33
CA VAL A 130 8.91 -0.14 -6.63
C VAL A 130 8.09 -0.43 -5.37
N PHE A 131 7.04 -1.24 -5.47
CA PHE A 131 6.18 -1.60 -4.34
C PHE A 131 6.96 -2.29 -3.20
N LEU A 132 7.85 -3.23 -3.52
CA LEU A 132 8.63 -3.95 -2.51
C LEU A 132 9.69 -3.07 -1.83
N TRP A 133 10.33 -2.16 -2.57
CA TRP A 133 11.51 -1.44 -2.09
C TRP A 133 11.25 -0.01 -1.62
N HIS A 134 10.10 0.61 -1.93
CA HIS A 134 9.85 2.01 -1.58
C HIS A 134 9.87 2.28 -0.06
N LEU A 135 9.30 1.38 0.76
CA LEU A 135 9.34 1.53 2.21
C LEU A 135 10.76 1.41 2.74
N THR A 136 11.53 0.41 2.27
CA THR A 136 12.94 0.26 2.64
C THR A 136 13.77 1.49 2.24
N ALA A 137 13.60 1.99 1.02
CA ALA A 137 14.29 3.20 0.55
C ALA A 137 13.92 4.43 1.41
N SER A 138 12.64 4.57 1.76
CA SER A 138 12.19 5.65 2.66
C SER A 138 12.78 5.52 4.06
N THR A 139 12.79 4.32 4.66
CA THR A 139 13.39 4.06 5.97
C THR A 139 14.90 4.34 5.97
N LEU A 140 15.63 3.94 4.92
CA LEU A 140 17.06 4.23 4.80
C LEU A 140 17.33 5.73 4.63
N ALA A 141 16.53 6.44 3.84
CA ALA A 141 16.65 7.89 3.67
C ALA A 141 16.39 8.63 4.99
N ILE A 142 15.33 8.26 5.72
CA ILE A 142 15.03 8.83 7.04
C ILE A 142 16.12 8.48 8.04
N GLY A 143 16.55 7.22 8.10
CA GLY A 143 17.64 6.78 8.99
C GLY A 143 18.96 7.51 8.70
N GLY A 144 19.29 7.73 7.44
CA GLY A 144 20.44 8.54 7.03
C GLY A 144 20.33 10.00 7.47
N ALA A 145 19.14 10.60 7.36
CA ALA A 145 18.91 11.96 7.84
C ALA A 145 19.06 12.07 9.37
N LEU A 146 18.56 11.09 10.13
CA LEU A 146 18.77 11.02 11.59
C LEU A 146 20.26 10.96 11.95
N LEU A 147 21.05 10.17 11.21
CA LEU A 147 22.50 10.06 11.43
C LEU A 147 23.27 11.34 11.05
N LEU A 148 22.72 12.14 10.14
CA LEU A 148 23.27 13.43 9.71
C LEU A 148 22.68 14.60 10.52
N ASN A 149 22.49 14.40 11.83
CA ASN A 149 21.97 15.40 12.76
C ASN A 149 20.57 15.91 12.36
N ASP A 150 19.63 14.98 12.17
CA ASP A 150 18.22 15.24 11.92
C ASP A 150 17.91 16.17 10.73
N ILE A 151 18.80 16.21 9.74
CA ILE A 151 18.70 17.16 8.63
C ILE A 151 17.36 17.07 7.89
N GLY A 152 16.60 18.17 7.88
CA GLY A 152 15.28 18.25 7.25
C GLY A 152 14.15 17.53 8.00
N LEU A 153 14.44 16.87 9.12
CA LEU A 153 13.46 16.28 10.04
C LEU A 153 13.14 17.21 11.22
N GLU A 154 14.02 18.16 11.52
CA GLU A 154 13.82 19.22 12.53
C GLU A 154 12.62 20.14 12.25
N VAL A 155 12.12 20.16 11.01
CA VAL A 155 11.06 21.07 10.59
C VAL A 155 9.73 20.66 11.21
N MET A 156 9.12 21.58 11.98
CA MET A 156 7.85 21.35 12.66
C MET A 156 6.75 20.86 11.69
N PRO A 157 6.15 19.68 11.95
CA PRO A 157 5.09 19.13 11.10
C PRO A 157 3.92 20.09 10.90
N GLY A 158 3.43 20.18 9.67
CA GLY A 158 2.30 21.04 9.31
C GLY A 158 2.63 22.53 9.11
N SER A 159 3.86 22.96 9.36
CA SER A 159 4.31 24.33 9.06
C SER A 159 4.41 24.59 7.55
N GLY A 160 4.44 25.87 7.14
CA GLY A 160 4.66 26.23 5.73
C GLY A 160 6.01 25.71 5.19
N THR A 161 7.06 25.80 6.01
CA THR A 161 8.39 25.25 5.70
C THR A 161 8.34 23.74 5.51
N TRP A 162 7.55 23.03 6.32
CA TRP A 162 7.37 21.58 6.19
C TRP A 162 6.73 21.20 4.86
N TRP A 163 5.75 21.97 4.38
CA TRP A 163 5.17 21.76 3.05
C TRP A 163 6.15 22.10 1.92
N ALA A 164 6.94 23.17 2.09
CA ALA A 164 7.94 23.59 1.11
C ALA A 164 9.06 22.56 0.92
N ILE A 165 9.42 21.80 1.96
CA ILE A 165 10.46 20.75 1.87
C ILE A 165 9.94 19.41 1.32
N ARG A 166 8.61 19.21 1.18
CA ARG A 166 8.04 17.95 0.66
C ARG A 166 8.51 17.57 -0.75
N PRO A 167 8.55 18.49 -1.74
CA PRO A 167 9.11 18.18 -3.05
C PRO A 167 10.56 17.69 -2.99
N VAL A 168 11.37 18.26 -2.08
CA VAL A 168 12.76 17.82 -1.86
C VAL A 168 12.78 16.40 -1.32
N TRP A 169 11.97 16.08 -0.30
CA TRP A 169 11.86 14.72 0.23
C TRP A 169 11.36 13.71 -0.81
N ILE A 170 10.42 14.09 -1.67
CA ILE A 170 9.97 13.23 -2.79
C ILE A 170 11.16 12.93 -3.72
N LEU A 171 11.96 13.94 -4.06
CA LEU A 171 13.16 13.75 -4.87
C LEU A 171 14.17 12.83 -4.17
N VAL A 172 14.42 13.03 -2.87
CA VAL A 172 15.30 12.17 -2.07
C VAL A 172 14.82 10.72 -2.09
N TYR A 173 13.52 10.46 -1.90
CA TYR A 173 12.97 9.11 -1.95
C TYR A 173 13.06 8.49 -3.35
N LEU A 174 12.81 9.27 -4.41
CA LEU A 174 13.00 8.79 -5.78
C LEU A 174 14.46 8.39 -6.03
N LEU A 175 15.41 9.24 -5.64
CA LEU A 175 16.84 8.98 -5.77
C LEU A 175 17.29 7.76 -4.95
N ALA A 176 16.79 7.63 -3.73
CA ALA A 176 17.06 6.48 -2.87
C ALA A 176 16.47 5.18 -3.44
N LEU A 177 15.36 5.25 -4.16
CA LEU A 177 14.70 4.09 -4.77
C LEU A 177 15.36 3.64 -6.08
N LEU A 178 15.97 4.55 -6.85
CA LEU A 178 16.64 4.25 -8.12
C LEU A 178 17.62 3.05 -8.06
N PRO A 179 18.56 2.95 -7.11
CA PRO A 179 19.48 1.81 -7.05
C PRO A 179 18.75 0.47 -6.85
N PHE A 180 17.67 0.45 -6.06
CA PHE A 180 16.85 -0.75 -5.89
C PHE A 180 16.08 -1.09 -7.16
N ALA A 181 15.48 -0.09 -7.80
CA ALA A 181 14.76 -0.26 -9.05
C ALA A 181 15.67 -0.86 -10.14
N LEU A 182 16.85 -0.28 -10.37
CA LEU A 182 17.81 -0.74 -11.37
C LEU A 182 18.44 -2.09 -10.98
N GLY A 183 18.73 -2.28 -9.69
CA GLY A 183 19.38 -3.48 -9.18
C GLY A 183 18.48 -4.71 -9.18
N PHE A 184 17.18 -4.54 -8.88
CA PHE A 184 16.22 -5.63 -8.72
C PHE A 184 15.20 -5.78 -9.86
N GLY A 185 15.01 -4.76 -10.70
CA GLY A 185 14.08 -4.83 -11.84
C GLY A 185 14.41 -5.94 -12.85
N ARG A 186 15.65 -6.45 -12.86
CA ARG A 186 16.02 -7.64 -13.65
C ARG A 186 15.31 -8.92 -13.21
N PHE A 187 14.93 -9.03 -11.94
CA PHE A 187 14.32 -10.24 -11.40
C PHE A 187 12.82 -10.32 -11.71
N GLU A 188 12.14 -9.18 -11.87
CA GLU A 188 10.74 -9.12 -12.34
C GLU A 188 10.58 -9.66 -13.76
N ARG A 189 11.62 -9.58 -14.59
CA ARG A 189 11.61 -10.05 -15.99
C ARG A 189 11.93 -11.54 -16.13
N SER A 190 11.95 -12.30 -15.04
CA SER A 190 12.22 -13.73 -15.09
C SER A 190 11.10 -14.44 -15.86
N ALA A 191 11.47 -15.18 -16.90
CA ALA A 191 10.53 -16.02 -17.64
C ALA A 191 9.86 -17.02 -16.70
N ALA A 192 8.56 -17.27 -16.91
CA ALA A 192 7.87 -18.35 -16.22
C ALA A 192 8.67 -19.65 -16.45
N GLY A 193 9.16 -20.27 -15.39
CA GLY A 193 9.90 -21.51 -15.51
C GLY A 193 8.95 -22.62 -15.99
N ASP A 194 9.33 -23.34 -17.05
CA ASP A 194 8.60 -24.49 -17.62
C ASP A 194 8.49 -25.71 -16.68
N ARG A 195 8.92 -25.59 -15.42
CA ARG A 195 9.01 -26.72 -14.49
C ARG A 195 7.77 -26.80 -13.62
N ILE A 196 6.96 -27.82 -13.91
CA ILE A 196 5.86 -28.23 -13.05
C ILE A 196 6.45 -28.91 -11.81
N HIS A 197 6.39 -28.24 -10.66
CA HIS A 197 6.74 -28.83 -9.37
C HIS A 197 5.55 -29.60 -8.79
N PRO A 198 5.77 -30.70 -8.04
CA PRO A 198 4.68 -31.47 -7.47
C PRO A 198 3.87 -30.62 -6.48
N PRO A 199 2.52 -30.76 -6.45
CA PRO A 199 1.65 -29.88 -5.66
C PRO A 199 2.02 -29.79 -4.18
N TRP A 200 2.43 -30.90 -3.57
CA TRP A 200 2.81 -30.92 -2.15
C TRP A 200 3.97 -29.96 -1.84
N ARG A 201 4.97 -29.82 -2.74
CA ARG A 201 6.11 -28.91 -2.57
C ARG A 201 5.69 -27.46 -2.65
N LEU A 202 4.78 -27.14 -3.57
CA LEU A 202 4.24 -25.79 -3.74
C LEU A 202 3.40 -25.41 -2.51
N VAL A 203 2.53 -26.31 -2.06
CA VAL A 203 1.69 -26.10 -0.87
C VAL A 203 2.54 -25.96 0.38
N SER A 204 3.49 -26.86 0.62
CA SER A 204 4.38 -26.77 1.80
C SER A 204 5.26 -25.53 1.75
N GLY A 205 5.78 -25.16 0.56
CA GLY A 205 6.57 -23.95 0.38
C GLY A 205 5.75 -22.69 0.65
N ALA A 206 4.52 -22.62 0.13
CA ALA A 206 3.59 -21.52 0.39
C ALA A 206 3.24 -21.42 1.88
N ILE A 207 2.96 -22.54 2.55
CA ILE A 207 2.69 -22.56 4.01
C ILE A 207 3.88 -22.00 4.78
N LEU A 208 5.11 -22.41 4.47
CA LEU A 208 6.32 -21.90 5.14
C LEU A 208 6.54 -20.41 4.89
N ILE A 209 6.31 -19.94 3.65
CA ILE A 209 6.37 -18.51 3.31
C ILE A 209 5.34 -17.72 4.11
N CYS A 210 4.07 -18.13 4.05
CA CYS A 210 2.99 -17.47 4.77
C CYS A 210 3.20 -17.49 6.29
N ALA A 211 3.64 -18.61 6.86
CA ALA A 211 3.94 -18.72 8.28
C ALA A 211 5.10 -17.80 8.70
N GLY A 212 6.20 -17.79 7.94
CA GLY A 212 7.32 -16.90 8.19
C GLY A 212 6.93 -15.42 8.13
N LEU A 213 6.18 -15.02 7.08
CA LEU A 213 5.68 -13.66 6.95
C LEU A 213 4.69 -13.29 8.07
N ALA A 214 3.82 -14.20 8.49
CA ALA A 214 2.89 -13.98 9.59
C ALA A 214 3.62 -13.78 10.92
N LEU A 215 4.62 -14.60 11.21
CA LEU A 215 5.45 -14.46 12.41
C LEU A 215 6.26 -13.15 12.40
N LEU A 216 6.83 -12.75 11.25
CA LEU A 216 7.48 -11.43 11.12
C LEU A 216 6.49 -10.28 11.33
N ALA A 217 5.25 -10.42 10.88
CA ALA A 217 4.22 -9.39 11.06
C ALA A 217 3.73 -9.28 12.50
N LEU A 218 3.65 -10.41 13.23
CA LEU A 218 3.20 -10.44 14.62
C LEU A 218 4.29 -10.00 15.60
N ASP A 219 5.50 -10.52 15.42
CA ASP A 219 6.55 -10.37 16.42
C ASP A 219 7.68 -9.42 15.98
N GLY A 220 7.65 -8.94 14.75
CA GLY A 220 8.68 -8.09 14.18
C GLY A 220 9.95 -8.86 13.78
N VAL A 221 10.94 -8.08 13.32
CA VAL A 221 12.22 -8.60 12.80
C VAL A 221 13.30 -8.67 13.89
N ALA A 222 13.17 -7.83 14.93
CA ALA A 222 14.14 -7.71 16.01
C ALA A 222 14.03 -8.88 17.02
N GLY A 223 15.16 -9.34 17.52
CA GLY A 223 15.24 -10.40 18.52
C GLY A 223 16.49 -10.31 19.39
N ASP A 224 16.57 -11.15 20.41
CA ASP A 224 17.56 -11.03 21.50
C ASP A 224 18.92 -11.68 21.20
N GLY A 225 19.10 -12.19 19.97
CA GLY A 225 20.35 -12.83 19.55
C GLY A 225 21.49 -11.84 19.30
N TRP A 226 22.70 -12.35 19.10
CA TRP A 226 23.90 -11.53 18.82
C TRP A 226 23.73 -10.54 17.66
N LEU A 227 22.99 -10.93 16.62
CA LEU A 227 22.71 -10.08 15.45
C LEU A 227 21.51 -9.14 15.66
N GLY A 228 20.83 -9.21 16.80
CA GLY A 228 19.60 -8.44 17.05
C GLY A 228 18.40 -8.88 16.20
N LEU A 229 18.48 -10.04 15.53
CA LEU A 229 17.52 -10.49 14.52
C LEU A 229 16.92 -11.86 14.85
N ARG A 230 15.63 -12.03 14.56
CA ARG A 230 14.93 -13.33 14.63
C ARG A 230 15.25 -14.19 13.40
N LEU A 231 16.48 -14.68 13.32
CA LEU A 231 16.99 -15.42 12.15
C LEU A 231 16.11 -16.61 11.74
N MET A 232 15.60 -17.40 12.69
CA MET A 232 14.73 -18.52 12.36
C MET A 232 13.47 -18.08 11.63
N VAL A 233 12.85 -16.99 12.09
CA VAL A 233 11.64 -16.43 11.49
C VAL A 233 11.96 -15.83 10.12
N LEU A 234 13.10 -15.14 10.01
CA LEU A 234 13.58 -14.55 8.77
C LEU A 234 13.88 -15.60 7.69
N LEU A 235 14.38 -16.78 8.07
CA LEU A 235 14.76 -17.85 7.15
C LEU A 235 13.58 -18.68 6.64
N LEU A 236 12.44 -18.70 7.35
CA LEU A 236 11.26 -19.47 6.98
C LEU A 236 10.75 -19.17 5.55
N PRO A 237 10.59 -17.90 5.13
CA PRO A 237 10.21 -17.59 3.75
C PRO A 237 11.22 -18.05 2.71
N PHE A 238 12.51 -17.95 2.99
CA PHE A 238 13.56 -18.43 2.08
C PHE A 238 13.55 -19.96 1.98
N ALA A 239 13.38 -20.66 3.10
CA ALA A 239 13.24 -22.12 3.10
C ALA A 239 12.00 -22.57 2.31
N GLY A 240 10.87 -21.88 2.48
CA GLY A 240 9.66 -22.13 1.70
C GLY A 240 9.84 -21.87 0.21
N ALA A 241 10.54 -20.80 -0.17
CA ALA A 241 10.88 -20.50 -1.57
C ALA A 241 11.76 -21.58 -2.20
N VAL A 242 12.79 -22.06 -1.49
CA VAL A 242 13.64 -23.16 -1.93
C VAL A 242 12.82 -24.46 -2.10
N LEU A 243 11.93 -24.75 -1.16
CA LEU A 243 11.07 -25.93 -1.21
C LEU A 243 10.12 -25.88 -2.42
N ALA A 244 9.53 -24.71 -2.68
CA ALA A 244 8.70 -24.43 -3.85
C ALA A 244 9.46 -24.44 -5.19
N GLY A 245 10.80 -24.51 -5.16
CA GLY A 245 11.65 -24.54 -6.35
C GLY A 245 11.97 -23.16 -6.94
N VAL A 246 11.69 -22.08 -6.20
CA VAL A 246 12.03 -20.71 -6.60
C VAL A 246 13.54 -20.53 -6.43
N ASN A 247 14.28 -20.50 -7.55
CA ASN A 247 15.71 -20.20 -7.54
C ASN A 247 15.99 -18.90 -8.30
N PRO A 248 16.21 -17.77 -7.61
CA PRO A 248 16.44 -16.47 -8.26
C PRO A 248 17.81 -16.37 -8.96
N PHE A 249 18.71 -17.33 -8.77
CA PHE A 249 20.07 -17.32 -9.33
C PHE A 249 20.26 -18.25 -10.52
N ARG A 250 19.26 -19.07 -10.84
CA ARG A 250 19.27 -19.93 -12.04
C ARG A 250 18.49 -19.21 -13.15
N LYS A 251 19.23 -18.62 -14.10
CA LYS A 251 18.69 -18.27 -15.42
C LYS A 251 18.43 -19.54 -16.23
#